data_AF-A0A165BNU5-F1
#
_entry.id   AF-A0A165BNU5-F1
#
_cell.length_a   1.000
_cell.length_b   1.000
_cell.length_c   1.000
_cell.angle_alpha   90.00
_cell.angle_beta   90.00
_cell.angle_gamma   90.00
#
_symmetry.space_group_name_H-M   'P 1'
#
loop_
_entity.id
_entity.type
_entity.pdbx_description
1 polymer ?
#
loop_
_entity_poly.entity_id
_entity_poly.type
_entity_poly.pdbx_seq_one_letter_code
_entity_poly.pdbx_strand_id
1 'polypeptide(L)'
;MDGLTASGFVVLNERYSRFLDDRGINYRSPHISLFYKLFRAHLSDLSEIITKYSSRAWFRVGPSKGSSKELMMLRLIAVQLEEVLRLWSSLQADRSNSSGEGVCVDARDVQLCDALDTLYELEETAEQMGIPDFKRLIVDQYEDTDCTCSHCVPNAAKHHPLMWESAQRYFLHNEDVSPAMFERVFAYVRESAISQDNIRM
;
A
#
# COMPACT_ATOMS: atom_id res chain seq x y z
N MET A 1 -21.17 20.59 -10.61
CA MET A 1 -21.31 19.15 -10.28
C MET A 1 -20.89 18.41 -11.53
N ASP A 2 -19.59 18.21 -11.69
CA ASP A 2 -19.04 17.58 -12.88
C ASP A 2 -18.84 16.10 -12.57
N GLY A 3 -19.46 15.25 -13.37
CA GLY A 3 -19.42 13.81 -13.23
C GLY A 3 -17.99 13.29 -13.31
N LEU A 4 -17.52 12.74 -12.19
CA LEU A 4 -16.42 11.79 -12.17
C LEU A 4 -16.88 10.55 -12.95
N THR A 5 -16.66 10.58 -14.26
CA THR A 5 -16.66 9.38 -15.10
C THR A 5 -15.81 8.32 -14.40
N ALA A 6 -16.37 7.13 -14.17
CA ALA A 6 -15.69 6.03 -13.53
C ALA A 6 -14.28 5.87 -14.12
N SER A 7 -13.27 6.32 -13.39
CA SER A 7 -11.89 6.07 -13.74
C SER A 7 -11.68 4.58 -13.53
N GLY A 8 -11.47 3.85 -14.62
CA GLY A 8 -11.19 2.43 -14.52
C GLY A 8 -10.01 2.16 -13.60
N PHE A 9 -9.96 0.94 -13.08
CA PHE A 9 -8.91 0.50 -12.16
C PHE A 9 -8.30 -0.81 -12.64
N VAL A 10 -7.06 -1.03 -12.24
CA VAL A 10 -6.41 -2.34 -12.32
C VAL A 10 -6.28 -2.91 -10.92
N VAL A 11 -6.57 -4.20 -10.80
CA VAL A 11 -6.55 -4.90 -9.52
C VAL A 11 -5.37 -5.85 -9.47
N LEU A 12 -4.57 -5.74 -8.42
CA LEU A 12 -3.50 -6.70 -8.12
C LEU A 12 -4.04 -7.86 -7.29
N ASN A 13 -4.73 -7.53 -6.19
CA ASN A 13 -5.36 -8.46 -5.27
C ASN A 13 -6.54 -7.75 -4.55
N GLU A 14 -7.19 -8.42 -3.61
CA GLU A 14 -8.31 -7.82 -2.85
C GLU A 14 -7.95 -6.57 -2.05
N ARG A 15 -6.68 -6.42 -1.67
CA ARG A 15 -6.18 -5.32 -0.84
C ARG A 15 -5.57 -4.19 -1.66
N TYR A 16 -5.41 -4.34 -2.98
CA TYR A 16 -4.70 -3.38 -3.79
C TYR A 16 -5.32 -3.26 -5.18
N SER A 17 -5.76 -2.05 -5.49
CA SER A 17 -6.02 -1.62 -6.86
C SER A 17 -5.49 -0.21 -7.08
N ARG A 18 -5.15 0.13 -8.32
CA ARG A 18 -4.82 1.51 -8.69
C ARG A 18 -5.74 2.02 -9.79
N PHE A 19 -6.00 3.32 -9.76
CA PHE A 19 -6.71 3.98 -10.85
C PHE A 19 -5.83 3.99 -12.11
N LEU A 20 -6.47 3.89 -13.28
CA LEU A 20 -5.78 3.95 -14.57
C LEU A 20 -5.09 5.28 -14.86
N ASP A 21 -5.47 6.35 -14.14
CA ASP A 21 -4.78 7.64 -14.22
C ASP A 21 -3.52 7.72 -13.34
N ASP A 22 -3.25 6.63 -12.59
CA ASP A 22 -2.16 6.42 -11.64
C ASP A 22 -2.10 7.44 -10.49
N ARG A 23 -3.18 8.21 -10.27
CA ARG A 23 -3.20 9.28 -9.26
C ARG A 23 -3.60 8.80 -7.87
N GLY A 24 -4.25 7.65 -7.80
CA GLY A 24 -4.72 7.07 -6.55
C GLY A 24 -4.63 5.55 -6.54
N ILE A 25 -4.51 5.03 -5.33
CA ILE A 25 -4.48 3.61 -5.01
C ILE A 25 -5.58 3.37 -4.00
N ASN A 26 -6.33 2.29 -4.17
CA ASN A 26 -7.18 1.76 -3.12
C ASN A 26 -6.40 0.65 -2.42
N TYR A 27 -6.28 0.77 -1.10
CA TYR A 27 -5.47 -0.09 -0.27
C TYR A 27 -6.28 -0.69 0.89
N ARG A 28 -6.10 -1.98 1.18
CA ARG A 28 -6.88 -2.82 2.12
C ARG A 28 -8.37 -2.97 1.77
N SER A 29 -9.09 -3.67 2.66
CA SER A 29 -10.54 -3.85 2.62
C SER A 29 -11.09 -3.74 4.05
N PRO A 30 -12.06 -2.85 4.34
CA PRO A 30 -12.62 -1.82 3.45
C PRO A 30 -11.52 -0.87 2.92
N HIS A 31 -11.65 -0.45 1.67
CA HIS A 31 -10.53 0.22 0.99
C HIS A 31 -10.28 1.64 1.49
N ILE A 32 -9.01 1.97 1.62
CA ILE A 32 -8.50 3.31 1.91
C ILE A 32 -8.01 3.91 0.59
N SER A 33 -8.59 5.03 0.18
CA SER A 33 -8.11 5.76 -1.00
C SER A 33 -6.88 6.59 -0.65
N LEU A 34 -5.74 6.17 -1.19
CA LEU A 34 -4.45 6.82 -1.08
C LEU A 34 -4.22 7.71 -2.30
N PHE A 35 -3.67 8.90 -2.08
CA PHE A 35 -3.35 9.84 -3.16
C PHE A 35 -1.88 10.27 -3.09
N TYR A 36 -1.20 10.23 -4.24
CA TYR A 36 0.24 10.51 -4.35
C TYR A 36 0.65 11.86 -3.71
N LYS A 37 -0.19 12.90 -3.87
CA LYS A 37 0.07 14.23 -3.30
C LYS A 37 0.08 14.24 -1.77
N LEU A 38 -0.76 13.42 -1.14
CA LEU A 38 -0.82 13.33 0.33
C LEU A 38 0.45 12.70 0.89
N PHE A 39 0.98 11.68 0.21
CA PHE A 39 2.25 11.03 0.58
C PHE A 39 3.42 12.02 0.54
N ARG A 40 3.48 12.89 -0.49
CA ARG A 40 4.51 13.94 -0.56
C ARG A 40 4.39 14.97 0.57
N ALA A 41 3.18 15.42 0.87
CA ALA A 41 2.95 16.36 1.97
C ALA A 41 3.38 15.73 3.30
N HIS A 42 2.99 14.46 3.52
CA HIS A 42 3.33 13.72 4.73
C HIS A 42 4.84 13.54 4.93
N LEU A 43 5.59 13.29 3.85
CA LEU A 43 7.05 13.21 3.93
C LEU A 43 7.69 14.53 4.37
N SER A 44 7.14 15.65 3.91
CA SER A 44 7.59 16.99 4.32
C SER A 44 7.34 17.21 5.81
N ASP A 45 6.12 16.95 6.27
CA ASP A 45 5.74 17.08 7.69
C ASP A 45 6.61 16.19 8.58
N LEU A 46 6.84 14.94 8.17
CA LEU A 46 7.67 13.99 8.89
C LEU A 46 9.13 14.44 8.98
N SER A 47 9.66 15.06 7.92
CA SER A 47 11.02 15.63 7.92
C SER A 47 11.18 16.77 8.93
N GLU A 48 10.15 17.60 9.10
CA GLU A 48 10.11 18.63 10.13
C GLU A 48 10.09 18.03 11.54
N ILE A 49 9.27 16.99 11.76
CA ILE A 49 9.21 16.25 13.03
C ILE A 49 10.58 15.64 13.35
N ILE A 50 11.22 14.96 12.40
CA ILE A 50 12.55 14.35 12.58
C ILE A 50 13.60 15.42 12.95
N THR A 51 13.57 16.58 12.31
CA THR A 51 14.47 17.70 12.59
C THR A 51 14.27 18.25 14.01
N LYS A 52 13.01 18.41 14.41
CA LYS A 52 12.61 18.82 15.77
C LYS A 52 13.05 17.81 16.83
N TYR A 53 12.92 16.51 16.57
CA TYR A 53 13.38 15.45 17.46
C TYR A 53 14.91 15.41 17.56
N SER A 54 15.60 15.51 16.44
CA SER A 54 17.07 15.47 16.37
C SER A 54 17.70 16.65 17.12
N SER A 55 17.13 17.85 16.99
CA SER A 55 17.59 19.05 17.72
C SER A 55 17.30 18.98 19.21
N ARG A 56 16.10 18.52 19.62
CA ARG A 56 15.74 18.35 21.04
C ARG A 56 16.61 17.33 21.77
N ALA A 57 17.04 16.28 21.08
CA ALA A 57 17.99 15.30 21.62
C ALA A 57 19.37 15.90 21.90
N TRP A 58 19.74 16.98 21.20
CA TRP A 58 21.03 17.65 21.36
C TRP A 58 21.05 18.68 22.51
N PHE A 59 19.93 19.37 22.77
CA PHE A 59 19.87 20.45 23.77
C PHE A 59 19.50 20.01 25.19
N ARG A 60 19.17 18.74 25.43
CA ARG A 60 18.84 18.24 26.78
C ARG A 60 19.93 17.30 27.31
N VAL A 61 20.88 17.89 28.04
CA VAL A 61 21.73 17.19 29.02
C VAL A 61 20.85 16.82 30.22
N GLY A 62 20.12 15.72 30.08
CA GLY A 62 19.20 15.19 31.09
C GLY A 62 18.32 14.10 30.46
N PRO A 63 17.78 13.15 31.23
CA PRO A 63 17.08 11.98 30.70
C PRO A 63 15.69 12.38 30.14
N SER A 64 15.67 13.02 28.99
CA SER A 64 14.42 13.40 28.33
C SER A 64 14.12 12.48 27.16
N LYS A 65 13.33 11.44 27.46
CA LYS A 65 12.09 10.97 26.80
C LYS A 65 11.83 11.35 25.31
N GLY A 66 12.83 11.26 24.46
CA GLY A 66 12.66 10.89 23.06
C GLY A 66 13.69 9.80 22.84
N SER A 67 13.29 8.54 23.03
CA SER A 67 14.26 7.45 22.97
C SER A 67 14.88 7.38 21.57
N SER A 68 16.15 6.97 21.46
CA SER A 68 16.81 6.77 20.15
C SER A 68 15.99 5.88 19.20
N LYS A 69 15.13 5.03 19.78
CA LYS A 69 14.17 4.17 19.08
C LYS A 69 13.06 4.95 18.37
N GLU A 70 12.48 5.97 18.99
CA GLU A 70 11.42 6.79 18.37
C GLU A 70 11.95 7.56 17.16
N LEU A 71 13.13 8.19 17.31
CA LEU A 71 13.78 8.87 16.20
C LEU A 71 14.14 7.89 15.07
N MET A 72 14.60 6.70 15.41
CA MET A 72 14.87 5.65 14.43
C MET A 72 13.57 5.22 13.71
N MET A 73 12.48 5.05 14.45
CA MET A 73 11.17 4.70 13.88
C MET A 73 10.70 5.76 12.87
N LEU A 74 10.75 7.04 13.24
CA LEU A 74 10.39 8.13 12.33
C LEU A 74 11.25 8.14 11.05
N ARG A 75 12.55 7.86 11.17
CA ARG A 75 13.45 7.74 10.01
C ARG A 75 13.12 6.53 9.13
N LEU A 76 12.78 5.40 9.73
CA LEU A 76 12.34 4.21 8.98
C LEU A 76 11.07 4.50 8.19
N ILE A 77 10.09 5.17 8.81
CA ILE A 77 8.87 5.62 8.12
C ILE A 77 9.21 6.55 6.96
N ALA A 78 10.10 7.52 7.16
CA ALA A 78 10.50 8.46 6.11
C ALA A 78 11.13 7.75 4.91
N VAL A 79 12.08 6.83 5.16
CA VAL A 79 12.72 6.03 4.11
C VAL A 79 11.70 5.16 3.38
N GLN A 80 10.78 4.53 4.10
CA GLN A 80 9.75 3.69 3.50
C GLN A 80 8.77 4.53 2.65
N LEU A 81 8.44 5.73 3.11
CA LEU A 81 7.57 6.65 2.39
C LEU A 81 8.24 7.18 1.11
N GLU A 82 9.55 7.46 1.14
CA GLU A 82 10.35 7.77 -0.04
C GLU A 82 10.33 6.62 -1.06
N GLU A 83 10.46 5.38 -0.58
CA GLU A 83 10.40 4.19 -1.43
C GLU A 83 9.04 4.02 -2.10
N VAL A 84 7.94 4.17 -1.34
CA VAL A 84 6.58 4.17 -1.88
C VAL A 84 6.42 5.26 -2.95
N LEU A 85 6.88 6.48 -2.70
CA LEU A 85 6.82 7.59 -3.66
C LEU A 85 7.65 7.32 -4.92
N ARG A 86 8.80 6.67 -4.79
CA ARG A 86 9.67 6.28 -5.89
C ARG A 86 8.97 5.23 -6.77
N LEU A 87 8.49 4.15 -6.16
CA LEU A 87 7.77 3.07 -6.85
C LEU A 87 6.51 3.60 -7.57
N TRP A 88 5.70 4.40 -6.88
CA TRP A 88 4.49 4.99 -7.46
C TRP A 88 4.82 5.95 -8.60
N SER A 89 5.87 6.76 -8.50
CA SER A 89 6.28 7.64 -9.61
C SER A 89 6.73 6.87 -10.85
N SER A 90 7.30 5.68 -10.67
CA SER A 90 7.74 4.83 -11.78
C SER A 90 6.58 4.25 -12.60
N LEU A 91 5.43 4.03 -11.96
CA LEU A 91 4.19 3.62 -12.63
C LEU A 91 3.60 4.77 -13.46
N GLN A 92 3.63 6.00 -12.94
CA GLN A 92 3.12 7.19 -13.65
C GLN A 92 3.92 7.55 -14.92
N ALA A 93 5.18 7.13 -15.01
CA ALA A 93 6.03 7.38 -16.17
C ALA A 93 5.67 6.49 -17.37
N ASP A 94 5.05 5.33 -17.13
CA ASP A 94 4.86 4.23 -18.10
C ASP A 94 3.42 4.15 -18.66
N ARG A 95 2.77 5.31 -18.81
CA ARG A 95 1.37 5.48 -19.26
C ARG A 95 1.00 4.85 -20.61
N SER A 96 1.94 4.20 -21.30
CA SER A 96 1.80 3.71 -22.67
C SER A 96 1.13 2.34 -22.82
N ASN A 97 0.94 1.54 -21.76
CA ASN A 97 0.59 0.11 -21.95
C ASN A 97 -0.67 -0.43 -21.24
N SER A 98 -1.36 0.32 -20.39
CA SER A 98 -2.56 -0.15 -19.68
C SER A 98 -3.85 0.05 -20.50
N SER A 99 -3.99 -0.72 -21.59
CA SER A 99 -5.24 -0.76 -22.36
C SER A 99 -6.28 -1.69 -21.71
N GLY A 100 -6.93 -1.20 -20.66
CA GLY A 100 -8.15 -1.82 -20.10
C GLY A 100 -8.17 -1.98 -18.58
N GLU A 101 -9.38 -1.95 -18.02
CA GLU A 101 -9.67 -2.43 -16.66
C GLU A 101 -9.41 -3.94 -16.58
N GLY A 102 -8.81 -4.42 -15.48
CA GLY A 102 -8.50 -5.85 -15.36
C GLY A 102 -7.53 -6.21 -14.23
N VAL A 103 -7.05 -7.46 -14.27
CA VAL A 103 -6.02 -7.96 -13.35
C VAL A 103 -4.66 -7.46 -13.83
N CYS A 104 -3.91 -6.77 -12.98
CA CYS A 104 -2.54 -6.36 -13.26
C CYS A 104 -1.58 -7.01 -12.27
N VAL A 105 -0.55 -7.69 -12.77
CA VAL A 105 0.49 -8.32 -11.96
C VAL A 105 1.87 -7.78 -12.35
N ASP A 106 1.98 -6.47 -12.59
CA ASP A 106 3.30 -5.85 -12.82
C ASP A 106 4.15 -5.94 -11.54
N ALA A 107 5.44 -6.25 -11.67
CA ALA A 107 6.37 -6.34 -10.53
C ALA A 107 6.39 -5.05 -9.72
N ARG A 108 6.21 -3.90 -10.35
CA ARG A 108 6.15 -2.60 -9.68
C ARG A 108 4.89 -2.45 -8.84
N ASP A 109 3.75 -2.97 -9.31
CA ASP A 109 2.52 -3.00 -8.52
C ASP A 109 2.69 -3.94 -7.31
N VAL A 110 3.35 -5.09 -7.49
CA VAL A 110 3.70 -6.02 -6.38
C VAL A 110 4.61 -5.35 -5.35
N GLN A 111 5.70 -4.72 -5.81
CA GLN A 111 6.65 -4.02 -4.95
C GLN A 111 5.98 -2.86 -4.21
N LEU A 112 5.10 -2.11 -4.89
CA LEU A 112 4.37 -1.00 -4.29
C LEU A 112 3.37 -1.49 -3.23
N CYS A 113 2.67 -2.59 -3.49
CA CYS A 113 1.80 -3.22 -2.49
C CYS A 113 2.59 -3.66 -1.25
N ASP A 114 3.74 -4.32 -1.43
CA ASP A 114 4.60 -4.76 -0.32
C ASP A 114 5.19 -3.56 0.46
N ALA A 115 5.55 -2.50 -0.25
CA ALA A 115 6.05 -1.27 0.36
C ALA A 115 4.97 -0.54 1.18
N LEU A 116 3.71 -0.57 0.74
CA LEU A 116 2.57 -0.05 1.48
C LEU A 116 2.25 -0.91 2.72
N ASP A 117 2.31 -2.24 2.60
CA ASP A 117 2.16 -3.16 3.75
C ASP A 117 3.22 -2.84 4.82
N THR A 118 4.48 -2.67 4.42
CA THR A 118 5.57 -2.31 5.32
C THR A 118 5.35 -0.93 5.95
N LEU A 119 4.93 0.06 5.17
CA LEU A 119 4.66 1.41 5.69
C LEU A 119 3.55 1.38 6.73
N TYR A 120 2.44 0.70 6.45
CA TYR A 120 1.31 0.56 7.37
C TYR A 120 1.75 -0.04 8.71
N GLU A 121 2.54 -1.12 8.69
CA GLU A 121 3.06 -1.75 9.92
C GLU A 121 3.98 -0.82 10.73
N LEU A 122 4.83 -0.03 10.06
CA LEU A 122 5.68 0.96 10.73
C LEU A 122 4.86 2.08 11.36
N GLU A 123 3.83 2.58 10.67
CA GLU A 123 2.94 3.61 11.17
C GLU A 123 2.11 3.14 12.38
N GLU A 124 1.58 1.92 12.33
CA GLU A 124 0.93 1.24 13.47
C GLU A 124 1.88 1.16 14.67
N THR A 125 3.12 0.72 14.44
CA THR A 125 4.11 0.59 15.52
C THR A 125 4.46 1.95 16.13
N ALA A 126 4.63 2.99 15.30
CA ALA A 126 4.91 4.34 15.76
C ALA A 126 3.74 4.95 16.57
N GLU A 127 2.50 4.67 16.17
CA GLU A 127 1.31 5.07 16.93
C GLU A 127 1.26 4.37 18.29
N GLN A 128 1.52 3.05 18.34
CA GLN A 128 1.59 2.29 19.59
C GLN A 128 2.72 2.75 20.53
N MET A 129 3.83 3.22 19.97
CA MET A 129 4.91 3.87 20.73
C MET A 129 4.51 5.23 21.32
N GLY A 130 3.40 5.82 20.86
CA GLY A 130 2.88 7.09 21.33
C GLY A 130 3.80 8.26 21.00
N ILE A 131 4.48 8.24 19.85
CA ILE A 131 5.45 9.28 19.45
C ILE A 131 4.73 10.64 19.36
N PRO A 132 5.11 11.64 20.18
CA PRO A 132 4.52 12.97 20.09
C PRO A 132 4.57 13.58 18.68
N ASP A 133 3.49 14.28 18.32
CA ASP A 133 3.31 14.98 17.03
C ASP A 133 3.27 14.07 15.79
N PHE A 134 3.54 12.77 15.91
CA PHE A 134 3.36 11.81 14.81
C PHE A 134 1.87 11.55 14.58
N LYS A 135 1.48 11.51 13.30
CA LYS A 135 0.14 11.14 12.85
C LYS A 135 0.30 10.16 11.73
N ARG A 136 -0.52 9.11 11.70
CA ARG A 136 -0.50 8.13 10.62
C ARG A 136 -1.06 8.74 9.34
N LEU A 137 -0.48 8.35 8.22
CA LEU A 137 -0.99 8.65 6.89
C LEU A 137 -2.08 7.64 6.48
N ILE A 138 -1.82 6.35 6.72
CA ILE A 138 -2.73 5.26 6.37
C ILE A 138 -3.57 4.94 7.61
N VAL A 139 -4.77 5.52 7.65
CA VAL A 139 -5.75 5.32 8.72
C VAL A 139 -6.90 4.50 8.19
N ASP A 140 -7.25 3.42 8.89
CA ASP A 140 -8.42 2.61 8.57
C ASP A 140 -9.68 3.49 8.69
N GLN A 141 -10.36 3.72 7.56
CA GLN A 141 -11.63 4.44 7.55
C GLN A 141 -12.72 3.45 7.96
N TYR A 142 -13.16 3.54 9.21
CA TYR A 142 -14.39 2.89 9.66
C TYR A 142 -15.57 3.74 9.17
N GLU A 143 -16.04 3.49 7.95
CA GLU A 143 -17.41 3.88 7.61
C GLU A 143 -18.36 2.84 8.22
N ASP A 144 -19.43 3.28 8.89
CA ASP A 144 -20.48 2.41 9.46
C ASP A 144 -21.27 1.61 8.39
N THR A 145 -20.87 1.72 7.13
CA THR A 145 -21.48 1.07 5.97
C THR A 145 -20.46 0.21 5.26
N ASP A 146 -20.76 -1.09 5.13
CA ASP A 146 -19.97 -2.01 4.33
C ASP A 146 -19.78 -1.44 2.92
N CYS A 147 -18.52 -1.24 2.53
CA CYS A 147 -18.18 -0.79 1.20
C CYS A 147 -18.68 -1.81 0.15
N THR A 148 -19.64 -1.44 -0.69
CA THR A 148 -20.19 -2.32 -1.75
C THR A 148 -19.60 -2.05 -3.12
N CYS A 149 -18.48 -1.32 -3.22
CA CYS A 149 -17.89 -1.02 -4.52
C CYS A 149 -17.34 -2.31 -5.17
N SER A 150 -17.22 -2.32 -6.49
CA SER A 150 -16.70 -3.46 -7.26
C SER A 150 -15.30 -3.92 -6.85
N HIS A 151 -14.57 -3.08 -6.11
CA HIS A 151 -13.28 -3.43 -5.52
C HIS A 151 -13.41 -4.12 -4.15
N CYS A 152 -14.28 -3.64 -3.25
CA CYS A 152 -14.51 -4.22 -1.92
C CYS A 152 -15.31 -5.52 -1.96
N VAL A 153 -16.22 -5.63 -2.94
CA VAL A 153 -17.02 -6.82 -3.18
C VAL A 153 -16.74 -7.31 -4.61
N PRO A 154 -15.50 -7.73 -4.91
CA PRO A 154 -15.22 -8.34 -6.20
C PRO A 154 -16.01 -9.65 -6.27
N ASN A 155 -16.44 -10.06 -7.46
CA ASN A 155 -17.01 -11.40 -7.61
C ASN A 155 -15.89 -12.44 -7.42
N ALA A 156 -15.62 -12.80 -6.16
CA ALA A 156 -14.53 -13.66 -5.74
C ALA A 156 -14.49 -14.98 -6.53
N ALA A 157 -15.66 -15.52 -6.89
CA ALA A 157 -15.81 -16.75 -7.67
C ALA A 157 -15.33 -16.65 -9.13
N LYS A 158 -15.17 -15.43 -9.65
CA LYS A 158 -14.69 -15.16 -11.00
C LYS A 158 -13.28 -14.55 -11.01
N HIS A 159 -12.97 -13.70 -10.04
CA HIS A 159 -11.74 -12.91 -10.05
C HIS A 159 -10.54 -13.63 -9.42
N HIS A 160 -10.71 -14.42 -8.36
CA HIS A 160 -9.56 -15.02 -7.68
C HIS A 160 -8.83 -16.08 -8.50
N PRO A 161 -9.51 -16.99 -9.24
CA PRO A 161 -8.82 -17.93 -10.11
C PRO A 161 -8.01 -17.23 -11.19
N LEU A 162 -8.56 -16.17 -11.80
CA LEU A 162 -7.87 -15.37 -12.83
C LEU A 162 -6.69 -14.58 -12.28
N MET A 163 -6.83 -14.01 -11.07
CA MET A 163 -5.74 -13.33 -10.36
C MET A 163 -4.62 -14.29 -10.02
N TRP A 164 -4.97 -15.46 -9.47
CA TRP A 164 -3.99 -16.48 -9.11
C TRP A 164 -3.23 -17.00 -10.33
N GLU A 165 -3.93 -17.35 -11.41
CA GLU A 165 -3.30 -17.84 -12.63
C GLU A 165 -2.37 -16.78 -13.25
N SER A 166 -2.80 -15.51 -13.26
CA SER A 166 -1.99 -14.39 -13.74
C SER A 166 -0.75 -14.18 -12.88
N ALA A 167 -0.90 -14.27 -11.55
CA ALA A 167 0.19 -14.14 -10.60
C ALA A 167 1.24 -15.24 -10.77
N GLN A 168 0.81 -16.49 -10.92
CA GLN A 168 1.70 -17.63 -11.17
C GLN A 168 2.48 -17.47 -12.48
N ARG A 169 1.80 -17.12 -13.58
CA ARG A 169 2.47 -16.93 -14.88
C ARG A 169 3.50 -15.80 -14.81
N TYR A 170 3.19 -14.71 -14.12
CA TYR A 170 4.10 -13.59 -13.99
C TYR A 170 5.32 -13.93 -13.13
N PHE A 171 5.11 -14.55 -11.96
CA PHE A 171 6.19 -14.91 -11.04
C PHE A 171 7.20 -15.88 -11.66
N LEU A 172 6.75 -16.83 -12.49
CA LEU A 172 7.64 -17.75 -13.21
C LEU A 172 8.62 -17.05 -14.15
N HIS A 173 8.35 -15.81 -14.54
CA HIS A 173 9.12 -15.08 -15.55
C HIS A 173 9.74 -13.76 -15.02
N ASN A 174 9.61 -13.47 -13.72
CA ASN A 174 10.08 -12.21 -13.16
C ASN A 174 11.01 -12.44 -11.96
N GLU A 175 12.28 -12.08 -12.11
CA GLU A 175 13.31 -12.23 -11.08
C GLU A 175 13.31 -11.07 -10.05
N ASP A 176 12.58 -9.98 -10.33
CA ASP A 176 12.52 -8.78 -9.47
C ASP A 176 11.60 -8.94 -8.25
N VAL A 177 10.87 -10.05 -8.17
CA VAL A 177 9.96 -10.39 -7.06
C VAL A 177 10.52 -11.60 -6.32
N SER A 178 10.91 -11.42 -5.07
CA SER A 178 11.35 -12.54 -4.23
C SER A 178 10.19 -13.49 -3.90
N PRO A 179 10.43 -14.80 -3.69
CA PRO A 179 9.38 -15.73 -3.27
C PRO A 179 8.63 -15.30 -2.00
N ALA A 180 9.35 -14.70 -1.04
CA ALA A 180 8.74 -14.22 0.19
C ALA A 180 7.79 -13.05 -0.05
N MET A 181 8.14 -12.12 -0.94
CA MET A 181 7.28 -11.01 -1.34
C MET A 181 6.05 -11.52 -2.08
N PHE A 182 6.23 -12.44 -3.03
CA PHE A 182 5.13 -13.05 -3.77
C PHE A 182 4.10 -13.70 -2.83
N GLU A 183 4.57 -14.49 -1.86
CA GLU A 183 3.68 -15.12 -0.89
C GLU A 183 2.94 -14.09 -0.02
N ARG A 184 3.60 -13.02 0.46
CA ARG A 184 2.91 -11.97 1.23
C ARG A 184 1.79 -11.29 0.43
N VAL A 185 2.01 -11.04 -0.85
CA VAL A 185 1.04 -10.32 -1.70
C VAL A 185 -0.11 -11.23 -2.16
N PHE A 186 0.15 -12.51 -2.40
CA PHE A 186 -0.82 -13.42 -3.06
C PHE A 186 -1.30 -14.62 -2.23
N ALA A 187 -0.80 -14.85 -1.01
CA ALA A 187 -1.20 -16.03 -0.20
C ALA A 187 -2.73 -16.17 -0.04
N TYR A 188 -3.42 -15.08 0.26
CA TYR A 188 -4.87 -15.09 0.41
C TYR A 188 -5.61 -15.42 -0.91
N VAL A 189 -5.12 -14.90 -2.03
CA VAL A 189 -5.69 -15.18 -3.37
C VAL A 189 -5.52 -16.67 -3.69
N ARG A 190 -4.36 -17.25 -3.37
CA ARG A 190 -4.10 -18.68 -3.51
C ARG A 190 -5.05 -19.53 -2.67
N GLU A 191 -5.17 -19.24 -1.38
CA GLU A 191 -6.02 -19.98 -0.45
C GLU A 191 -7.49 -19.94 -0.87
N SER A 192 -7.94 -18.77 -1.33
CA SER A 192 -9.29 -18.57 -1.84
C SER A 192 -9.54 -19.32 -3.16
N ALA A 193 -8.56 -19.37 -4.06
CA ALA A 193 -8.65 -20.12 -5.31
C ALA A 193 -8.73 -21.64 -5.07
N ILE A 194 -7.88 -22.18 -4.19
CA ILE A 194 -7.86 -23.61 -3.84
C ILE A 194 -9.17 -24.04 -3.17
N SER A 195 -9.73 -23.20 -2.31
CA SER A 195 -10.99 -23.49 -1.62
C SER A 195 -12.18 -23.60 -2.57
N GLN A 196 -12.15 -22.92 -3.71
CA GLN A 196 -13.21 -22.98 -4.72
C GLN A 196 -13.11 -24.20 -5.64
N ASP A 197 -11.90 -24.69 -5.91
CA ASP A 197 -11.69 -25.93 -6.68
C ASP A 197 -12.22 -27.15 -5.92
N ASN A 198 -12.10 -27.16 -4.59
CA ASN A 198 -12.64 -28.22 -3.73
C ASN A 198 -14.18 -28.23 -3.63
N ILE A 199 -14.86 -27.14 -4.02
CA ILE A 199 -16.34 -27.06 -4.04
C ILE A 199 -16.89 -27.49 -5.40
N ARG A 200 -16.05 -27.56 -6.44
CA ARG A 200 -16.43 -27.94 -7.81
C ARG A 200 -16.13 -29.41 -8.15
N MET A 201 -15.54 -30.18 -7.24
CA MET A 201 -15.42 -31.65 -7.31
C MET A 201 -16.58 -32.33 -6.59
#